data_AF-A0A6V8KM98-F1
#
_entry.id   AF-A0A6V8KM98-F1
#
_cell.length_a   1.000
_cell.length_b   1.000
_cell.length_c   1.000
_cell.angle_alpha   90.00
_cell.angle_beta   90.00
_cell.angle_gamma   90.00
#
_symmetry.space_group_name_H-M   'P 1'
#
loop_
_entity.id
_entity.type
_entity.pdbx_description
1 polymer ?
#
loop_
_entity_poly.entity_id
_entity_poly.type
_entity_poly.pdbx_seq_one_letter_code
_entity_poly.pdbx_strand_id
1 'polypeptide(L)'
;MTHIDVERVRWLIGQVGVAANAINGSRGASDESGSVAASAFGNTASGSFCHTAWQETATEASTATGFLRTSLEADWSRLGVVLHTFEQMDAESADEICATGLRSGSLDVFNTHLDSKSGDRRQEQAEDAVNAIEPALGPTIFAGDFNTETPPELDRLTGMGWVEVSVDADGNPLATSSHDNAIDKVYASPGVVATGPAEEVDGGPSDHDGIVVNLAIAPAWP
;
A
#
# COMPACT_ATOMS: atom_id res chain seq x y z
N MET A 1 9.75 -15.80 5.16
CA MET A 1 9.26 -15.06 3.98
C MET A 1 10.07 -13.79 3.85
N THR A 2 10.69 -13.55 2.69
CA THR A 2 11.33 -12.27 2.36
C THR A 2 10.24 -11.31 1.91
N HIS A 3 9.96 -10.29 2.73
CA HIS A 3 8.99 -9.24 2.42
C HIS A 3 9.53 -8.36 1.28
N ILE A 4 8.77 -8.19 0.20
CA ILE A 4 9.09 -7.20 -0.82
C ILE A 4 8.61 -5.83 -0.35
N ASP A 5 9.52 -4.86 -0.35
CA ASP A 5 9.21 -3.46 -0.09
C ASP A 5 8.64 -2.83 -1.37
N VAL A 6 7.32 -2.89 -1.52
CA VAL A 6 6.58 -2.43 -2.71
C VAL A 6 6.78 -0.94 -2.95
N GLU A 7 6.84 -0.15 -1.88
CA GLU A 7 7.07 1.30 -1.95
C GLU A 7 8.48 1.61 -2.49
N ARG A 8 9.50 0.86 -2.04
CA ARG A 8 10.85 0.96 -2.61
C ARG A 8 10.92 0.54 -4.08
N VAL A 9 10.15 -0.47 -4.51
CA VAL A 9 10.08 -0.88 -5.92
C VAL A 9 9.42 0.22 -6.77
N ARG A 10 8.31 0.81 -6.31
CA ARG A 10 7.65 1.94 -6.98
C ARG A 10 8.56 3.16 -7.08
N TRP A 11 9.30 3.47 -6.02
CA TRP A 11 10.31 4.53 -6.04
C TRP A 11 11.41 4.27 -7.06
N LEU A 12 11.96 3.05 -7.11
CA LEU A 12 12.99 2.65 -8.09
C LEU A 12 12.49 2.76 -9.52
N ILE A 13 11.27 2.31 -9.80
CA ILE A 13 10.60 2.52 -11.09
C ILE A 13 10.63 4.01 -11.40
N GLY A 14 10.10 4.87 -10.53
CA GLY A 14 10.13 6.33 -10.70
C GLY A 14 11.51 6.91 -11.03
N GLN A 15 12.56 6.48 -10.33
CA GLN A 15 13.94 6.92 -10.59
C GLN A 15 14.45 6.49 -11.98
N VAL A 16 14.16 5.26 -12.41
CA VAL A 16 14.50 4.78 -13.76
C VAL A 16 13.76 5.59 -14.83
N GLY A 17 12.49 5.93 -14.60
CA GLY A 17 11.72 6.80 -15.49
C GLY A 17 12.31 8.21 -15.59
N VAL A 18 12.72 8.80 -14.46
CA VAL A 18 13.41 10.09 -14.43
C VAL A 18 14.74 10.02 -15.19
N ALA A 19 15.54 8.98 -14.99
CA ALA A 19 16.80 8.79 -15.69
C ALA A 19 16.61 8.61 -17.21
N ALA A 20 15.63 7.81 -17.63
CA ALA A 20 15.29 7.63 -19.04
C ALA A 20 14.82 8.94 -19.69
N ASN A 21 14.00 9.73 -18.97
CA ASN A 21 13.54 11.04 -19.44
C ASN A 21 14.66 12.09 -19.49
N ALA A 22 15.59 12.07 -18.52
CA ALA A 22 16.76 12.94 -18.54
C ALA A 22 17.66 12.64 -19.74
N ILE A 23 17.84 11.36 -20.10
CA ILE A 23 18.56 10.97 -21.33
C ILE A 23 17.81 11.47 -22.58
N ASN A 24 16.49 11.34 -22.64
CA ASN A 24 15.69 11.86 -23.76
C ASN A 24 15.76 13.40 -23.89
N GLY A 25 15.70 14.13 -22.78
CA GLY A 25 15.84 15.59 -22.76
C GLY A 25 17.25 16.05 -23.16
N SER A 26 18.27 15.30 -22.77
CA SER A 26 19.67 15.54 -23.16
C SER A 26 19.91 15.28 -24.64
N ARG A 27 19.08 14.43 -25.28
CA ARG A 27 19.17 14.16 -26.73
C ARG A 27 18.59 15.29 -27.57
N GLY A 28 17.55 15.97 -27.11
CA GLY A 28 17.11 17.23 -27.72
C GLY A 28 18.24 18.27 -27.71
N ALA A 29 19.02 18.32 -26.63
CA ALA A 29 20.20 19.17 -26.52
C ALA A 29 21.48 18.61 -27.21
N SER A 30 21.56 17.29 -27.49
CA SER A 30 22.72 16.66 -28.13
C SER A 30 22.57 16.44 -29.64
N ASP A 31 21.36 16.27 -30.15
CA ASP A 31 21.03 16.46 -31.56
C ASP A 31 21.10 17.97 -31.93
N GLU A 32 20.92 18.87 -30.95
CA GLU A 32 21.26 20.30 -31.04
C GLU A 32 22.70 20.65 -30.59
N SER A 33 23.50 19.67 -30.11
CA SER A 33 24.95 19.86 -29.92
C SER A 33 25.57 19.87 -31.31
N GLY A 34 25.46 21.06 -31.90
CA GLY A 34 25.41 21.25 -33.34
C GLY A 34 26.58 20.67 -34.09
N SER A 35 26.37 20.46 -35.38
CA SER A 35 27.46 20.16 -36.30
C SER A 35 28.60 21.14 -36.08
N VAL A 36 29.70 20.68 -35.47
CA VAL A 36 30.90 21.51 -35.36
C VAL A 36 31.51 21.53 -36.75
N ALA A 37 31.39 22.65 -37.45
CA ALA A 37 31.96 22.78 -38.78
C ALA A 37 33.46 22.45 -38.73
N ALA A 38 33.98 21.71 -39.72
CA ALA A 38 35.40 21.36 -39.79
C ALA A 38 36.34 22.57 -39.65
N SER A 39 35.88 23.76 -40.06
CA SER A 39 36.57 25.04 -39.88
C SER A 39 36.82 25.44 -38.42
N ALA A 40 36.05 24.92 -37.46
CA ALA A 40 36.26 25.17 -36.02
C ALA A 40 37.56 24.52 -35.49
N PHE A 41 38.07 23.51 -36.20
CA PHE A 41 39.36 22.87 -35.93
C PHE A 41 40.50 23.48 -36.78
N GLY A 42 40.21 24.55 -37.53
CA GLY A 42 41.11 25.21 -38.46
C GLY A 42 41.08 24.61 -39.87
N ASN A 43 41.35 25.43 -40.89
CA ASN A 43 41.35 25.02 -42.29
C ASN A 43 42.71 24.41 -42.70
N THR A 44 43.14 23.37 -41.98
CA THR A 44 44.41 22.67 -42.22
C THR A 44 44.17 21.16 -42.29
N ALA A 45 45.15 20.41 -42.81
CA ALA A 45 45.11 18.95 -42.79
C ALA A 45 44.98 18.41 -41.35
N SER A 46 45.68 19.02 -40.39
CA SER A 46 45.56 18.68 -38.96
C SER A 46 44.17 19.00 -38.39
N GLY A 47 43.54 20.08 -38.84
CA GLY A 47 42.17 20.43 -38.46
C GLY A 47 41.14 19.42 -38.95
N SER A 48 41.33 18.87 -40.16
CA SER A 48 40.48 17.79 -40.68
C SER A 48 40.61 16.50 -39.86
N PHE A 49 41.83 16.14 -39.43
CA PHE A 49 42.06 14.99 -38.56
C PHE A 49 41.36 15.13 -37.19
N CYS A 50 41.47 16.32 -36.56
CA CYS A 50 40.79 16.60 -35.30
C CYS A 50 39.26 16.55 -35.45
N HIS A 51 38.71 17.03 -36.56
CA HIS A 51 37.28 16.96 -36.85
C HIS A 51 36.81 15.50 -37.01
N THR A 52 37.55 14.64 -37.72
CA THR A 52 37.21 13.22 -37.86
C THR A 52 37.24 12.49 -36.51
N ALA A 53 38.27 12.68 -35.69
CA ALA A 53 38.36 12.07 -34.36
C ALA A 53 37.21 12.54 -33.44
N TRP A 54 36.81 13.81 -33.55
CA TRP A 54 35.64 14.33 -32.83
C TRP A 54 34.34 13.67 -33.31
N GLN A 55 34.15 13.51 -34.63
CA GLN A 55 32.96 12.85 -35.20
C GLN A 55 32.86 11.38 -34.77
N GLU A 56 33.98 10.66 -34.76
CA GLU A 56 34.05 9.26 -34.30
C GLU A 56 33.65 9.16 -32.82
N THR A 57 34.26 9.98 -31.96
CA THR A 57 33.95 10.04 -30.53
C THR A 57 32.48 10.38 -30.28
N ALA A 58 31.92 11.36 -31.01
CA ALA A 58 30.52 11.74 -30.90
C ALA A 58 29.58 10.59 -31.33
N THR A 59 29.95 9.85 -32.37
CA THR A 59 29.18 8.68 -32.85
C THR A 59 29.20 7.54 -31.83
N GLU A 60 30.36 7.25 -31.26
CA GLU A 60 30.51 6.23 -30.21
C GLU A 60 29.73 6.61 -28.94
N ALA A 61 29.80 7.86 -28.51
CA ALA A 61 29.04 8.37 -27.36
C ALA A 61 27.53 8.28 -27.59
N SER A 62 27.06 8.61 -28.80
CA SER A 62 25.65 8.46 -29.19
C SER A 62 25.19 7.00 -29.17
N THR A 63 26.05 6.10 -29.67
CA THR A 63 25.80 4.65 -29.66
C THR A 63 25.74 4.09 -28.23
N ALA A 64 26.68 4.46 -27.36
CA ALA A 64 26.69 4.05 -25.96
C ALA A 64 25.47 4.57 -25.18
N THR A 65 25.06 5.82 -25.43
CA THR A 65 23.84 6.41 -24.87
C THR A 65 22.59 5.63 -25.33
N GLY A 66 22.57 5.20 -26.59
CA GLY A 66 21.52 4.34 -27.14
C GLY A 66 21.39 3.01 -26.40
N PHE A 67 22.51 2.32 -26.13
CA PHE A 67 22.52 1.05 -25.37
C PHE A 67 22.09 1.22 -23.92
N LEU A 68 22.55 2.29 -23.26
CA LEU A 68 22.14 2.59 -21.88
C LEU A 68 20.63 2.82 -21.81
N ARG A 69 20.07 3.57 -22.76
CA ARG A 69 18.62 3.79 -22.85
C ARG A 69 17.85 2.49 -23.02
N THR A 70 18.24 1.66 -23.99
CA THR A 70 17.57 0.37 -24.21
C THR A 70 17.62 -0.52 -22.97
N SER A 71 18.73 -0.47 -22.21
CA SER A 71 18.85 -1.20 -20.95
C SER A 71 17.89 -0.66 -19.88
N LEU A 72 17.81 0.67 -19.71
CA LEU A 72 16.90 1.31 -18.76
C LEU A 72 15.41 1.09 -19.11
N GLU A 73 15.05 1.14 -20.39
CA GLU A 73 13.70 0.84 -20.87
C GLU A 73 13.33 -0.64 -20.61
N ALA A 74 14.27 -1.56 -20.84
CA ALA A 74 14.09 -2.97 -20.55
C ALA A 74 13.93 -3.23 -19.04
N ASP A 75 14.73 -2.57 -18.20
CA ASP A 75 14.65 -2.70 -16.75
C ASP A 75 13.37 -2.08 -16.19
N TRP A 76 12.92 -0.94 -16.72
CA TRP A 76 11.61 -0.37 -16.42
C TRP A 76 10.48 -1.38 -16.72
N SER A 77 10.50 -1.99 -17.90
CA SER A 77 9.50 -2.99 -18.29
C SER A 77 9.55 -4.22 -17.39
N ARG A 78 10.74 -4.73 -17.05
CA ARG A 78 10.92 -5.87 -16.15
C ARG A 78 10.40 -5.59 -14.74
N LEU A 79 10.69 -4.42 -14.18
CA LEU A 79 10.18 -4.02 -12.87
C LEU A 79 8.66 -3.91 -12.86
N GLY A 80 8.06 -3.39 -13.93
CA GLY A 80 6.60 -3.36 -14.10
C GLY A 80 5.98 -4.76 -14.14
N VAL A 81 6.61 -5.71 -14.85
CA VAL A 81 6.17 -7.12 -14.87
C VAL A 81 6.28 -7.75 -13.49
N VAL A 82 7.39 -7.54 -12.76
CA VAL A 82 7.55 -8.08 -11.41
C VAL A 82 6.48 -7.55 -10.46
N LEU A 83 6.19 -6.24 -10.49
CA LEU A 83 5.15 -5.64 -9.68
C LEU A 83 3.78 -6.22 -10.01
N HIS A 84 3.44 -6.30 -11.30
CA HIS A 84 2.17 -6.86 -11.75
C HIS A 84 2.01 -8.34 -11.37
N THR A 85 3.06 -9.16 -11.53
CA THR A 85 3.04 -10.56 -11.11
C THR A 85 2.90 -10.69 -9.59
N PHE A 86 3.51 -9.79 -8.81
CA PHE A 86 3.30 -9.79 -7.36
C PHE A 86 1.87 -9.43 -6.99
N GLU A 87 1.30 -8.37 -7.58
CA GLU A 87 -0.08 -7.95 -7.34
C GLU A 87 -1.08 -9.03 -7.79
N GLN A 88 -0.83 -9.70 -8.92
CA GLN A 88 -1.64 -10.83 -9.37
C GLN A 88 -1.49 -12.04 -8.45
N MET A 89 -0.28 -12.42 -8.06
CA MET A 89 -0.06 -13.57 -7.18
C MET A 89 -0.63 -13.32 -5.78
N ASP A 90 -0.61 -12.08 -5.30
CA ASP A 90 -1.25 -11.67 -4.04
C ASP A 90 -2.77 -11.76 -4.15
N ALA A 91 -3.36 -11.23 -5.23
CA ALA A 91 -4.80 -11.36 -5.49
C ALA A 91 -5.23 -12.83 -5.68
N GLU A 92 -4.47 -13.63 -6.43
CA GLU A 92 -4.74 -15.06 -6.64
C GLU A 92 -4.54 -15.86 -5.35
N SER A 93 -3.55 -15.52 -4.51
CA SER A 93 -3.35 -16.14 -3.20
C SER A 93 -4.48 -15.75 -2.25
N ALA A 94 -4.93 -14.49 -2.26
CA ALA A 94 -6.09 -14.06 -1.50
C ALA A 94 -7.35 -14.77 -1.99
N ASP A 95 -7.55 -14.91 -3.30
CA ASP A 95 -8.67 -15.66 -3.90
C ASP A 95 -8.58 -17.15 -3.59
N GLU A 96 -7.40 -17.77 -3.56
CA GLU A 96 -7.21 -19.18 -3.21
C GLU A 96 -7.38 -19.42 -1.71
N ILE A 97 -6.89 -18.52 -0.85
CA ILE A 97 -7.14 -18.52 0.60
C ILE A 97 -8.64 -18.35 0.85
N CYS A 98 -9.30 -17.42 0.16
CA CYS A 98 -10.73 -17.26 0.18
C CYS A 98 -11.42 -18.53 -0.34
N ALA A 99 -11.11 -19.04 -1.52
CA ALA A 99 -11.77 -20.21 -2.11
C ALA A 99 -11.57 -21.51 -1.29
N THR A 100 -10.42 -21.64 -0.63
CA THR A 100 -10.09 -22.79 0.23
C THR A 100 -10.69 -22.62 1.63
N GLY A 101 -10.70 -21.40 2.18
CA GLY A 101 -11.33 -21.03 3.45
C GLY A 101 -12.87 -20.94 3.39
N LEU A 102 -13.44 -20.66 2.22
CA LEU A 102 -14.90 -20.55 1.98
C LEU A 102 -15.61 -21.91 2.01
N ARG A 103 -14.88 -23.03 2.11
CA ARG A 103 -15.49 -24.33 2.44
C ARG A 103 -15.75 -24.51 3.94
N SER A 104 -15.30 -23.56 4.77
CA SER A 104 -15.48 -23.54 6.23
C SER A 104 -16.06 -22.20 6.71
N GLY A 105 -17.17 -21.72 6.14
CA GLY A 105 -17.84 -20.49 6.58
C GLY A 105 -17.07 -19.21 6.24
N SER A 106 -17.71 -18.27 5.54
CA SER A 106 -17.12 -16.95 5.29
C SER A 106 -17.10 -16.11 6.57
N LEU A 107 -16.06 -15.29 6.74
CA LEU A 107 -15.98 -14.24 7.75
C LEU A 107 -15.89 -12.90 7.03
N ASP A 108 -16.89 -12.05 7.22
CA ASP A 108 -16.87 -10.70 6.67
C ASP A 108 -16.07 -9.79 7.62
N VAL A 109 -15.18 -8.96 7.08
CA VAL A 109 -14.34 -8.06 7.88
C VAL A 109 -14.49 -6.63 7.36
N PHE A 110 -15.02 -5.76 8.22
CA PHE A 110 -15.18 -4.34 7.96
C PHE A 110 -14.19 -3.55 8.81
N ASN A 111 -13.55 -2.57 8.19
CA ASN A 111 -12.64 -1.66 8.88
C ASN A 111 -13.09 -0.21 8.70
N THR A 112 -12.96 0.62 9.74
CA THR A 112 -13.27 2.05 9.68
C THR A 112 -12.16 2.92 10.26
N HIS A 113 -12.27 4.22 9.98
CA HIS A 113 -11.53 5.27 10.66
C HIS A 113 -12.45 6.50 10.72
N LEU A 114 -13.01 6.76 11.90
CA LEU A 114 -13.96 7.84 12.13
C LEU A 114 -13.24 9.18 12.35
N ASP A 115 -13.92 10.30 12.07
CA ASP A 115 -13.34 11.64 12.23
C ASP A 115 -12.80 11.86 13.65
N SER A 116 -11.57 12.38 13.78
CA SER A 116 -10.93 12.64 15.08
C SER A 116 -11.57 13.79 15.88
N LYS A 117 -12.46 14.56 15.26
CA LYS A 117 -13.29 15.55 15.96
C LYS A 117 -14.66 14.98 16.28
N SER A 118 -15.13 15.24 17.50
CA SER A 118 -16.53 14.97 17.85
C SER A 118 -17.46 15.91 17.06
N GLY A 119 -18.68 15.41 16.78
CA GLY A 119 -19.73 16.16 16.10
C GLY A 119 -20.41 15.36 14.99
N ASP A 120 -21.34 16.03 14.30
CA ASP A 120 -22.27 15.43 13.34
C ASP A 120 -21.59 14.57 12.28
N ARG A 121 -20.40 14.96 11.80
CA ARG A 121 -19.67 14.19 10.79
C ARG A 121 -19.23 12.81 11.28
N ARG A 122 -18.71 12.72 12.51
CA ARG A 122 -18.33 11.41 13.09
C ARG A 122 -19.56 10.54 13.23
N GLN A 123 -20.66 11.15 13.67
CA GLN A 123 -21.92 10.45 13.83
C GLN A 123 -22.44 9.90 12.50
N GLU A 124 -22.48 10.73 11.44
CA GLU A 124 -22.86 10.31 10.09
C GLU A 124 -21.97 9.15 9.58
N GLN A 125 -20.65 9.22 9.78
CA GLN A 125 -19.74 8.15 9.39
C GLN A 125 -19.98 6.84 10.15
N ALA A 126 -20.25 6.93 11.45
CA ALA A 126 -20.59 5.76 12.26
C ALA A 126 -21.92 5.15 11.81
N GLU A 127 -22.93 5.97 11.56
CA GLU A 127 -24.22 5.52 11.04
C GLU A 127 -24.07 4.85 9.66
N ASP A 128 -23.29 5.44 8.75
CA ASP A 128 -22.99 4.85 7.43
C ASP A 128 -22.27 3.51 7.55
N ALA A 129 -21.29 3.40 8.45
CA ALA A 129 -20.60 2.14 8.72
C ALA A 129 -21.57 1.07 9.25
N VAL A 130 -22.42 1.42 10.22
CA VAL A 130 -23.43 0.51 10.76
C VAL A 130 -24.43 0.09 9.68
N ASN A 131 -24.88 1.01 8.83
CA ASN A 131 -25.80 0.71 7.72
C ASN A 131 -25.16 -0.20 6.65
N ALA A 132 -23.85 -0.14 6.46
CA ALA A 132 -23.13 -1.02 5.53
C ALA A 132 -23.00 -2.46 6.09
N ILE A 133 -22.93 -2.58 7.41
CA ILE A 133 -22.64 -3.84 8.11
C ILE A 133 -23.93 -4.58 8.48
N GLU A 134 -25.00 -3.86 8.83
CA GLU A 134 -26.28 -4.44 9.24
C GLU A 134 -26.87 -5.48 8.26
N PRO A 135 -26.73 -5.33 6.93
CA PRO A 135 -27.21 -6.34 5.99
C PRO A 135 -26.39 -7.64 5.96
N ALA A 136 -25.23 -7.70 6.65
CA ALA A 136 -24.39 -8.89 6.68
C ALA A 136 -25.14 -10.05 7.36
N LEU A 137 -25.27 -11.17 6.64
CA LEU A 137 -26.01 -12.35 7.09
C LEU A 137 -25.09 -13.41 7.73
N GLY A 138 -23.78 -13.22 7.65
CA GLY A 138 -22.76 -14.17 8.09
C GLY A 138 -21.96 -13.72 9.33
N PRO A 139 -21.04 -14.57 9.82
CA PRO A 139 -20.06 -14.19 10.81
C PRO A 139 -19.30 -12.95 10.33
N THR A 140 -19.31 -11.88 11.11
CA THR A 140 -18.77 -10.58 10.71
C THR A 140 -17.94 -9.96 11.84
N ILE A 141 -16.87 -9.27 11.47
CA ILE A 141 -16.06 -8.44 12.35
C ILE A 141 -16.14 -7.00 11.86
N PHE A 142 -16.23 -6.06 12.80
CA PHE A 142 -16.13 -4.63 12.56
C PHE A 142 -15.04 -4.04 13.44
N ALA A 143 -13.96 -3.55 12.84
CA ALA A 143 -12.81 -3.02 13.54
C ALA A 143 -12.45 -1.60 13.07
N GLY A 144 -11.59 -0.91 13.81
CA GLY A 144 -10.97 0.33 13.34
C GLY A 144 -10.73 1.34 14.44
N ASP A 145 -10.29 2.53 14.02
CA ASP A 145 -10.14 3.70 14.89
C ASP A 145 -11.47 4.47 14.94
N PHE A 146 -12.10 4.47 16.10
CA PHE A 146 -13.37 5.16 16.33
C PHE A 146 -13.18 6.59 16.83
N ASN A 147 -11.96 6.99 17.20
CA ASN A 147 -11.62 8.29 17.78
C ASN A 147 -12.49 8.65 19.02
N THR A 148 -13.06 7.64 19.70
CA THR A 148 -13.84 7.76 20.92
C THR A 148 -13.87 6.44 21.69
N GLU A 149 -13.79 6.52 23.02
CA GLU A 149 -13.89 5.35 23.90
C GLU A 149 -15.32 4.83 24.00
N THR A 150 -16.28 5.72 23.85
CA THR A 150 -17.72 5.44 23.90
C THR A 150 -18.34 5.98 22.62
N PRO A 151 -18.47 5.15 21.57
CA PRO A 151 -19.18 5.54 20.36
C PRO A 151 -20.68 5.23 20.54
N PRO A 152 -21.50 6.17 21.05
CA PRO A 152 -22.94 5.94 21.24
C PRO A 152 -23.63 5.54 19.92
N GLU A 153 -23.05 5.89 18.79
CA GLU A 153 -23.54 5.54 17.47
C GLU A 153 -23.51 4.03 17.20
N LEU A 154 -22.71 3.27 17.95
CA LEU A 154 -22.65 1.81 17.87
C LEU A 154 -23.62 1.10 18.81
N ASP A 155 -24.41 1.83 19.61
CA ASP A 155 -25.48 1.25 20.45
C ASP A 155 -26.47 0.41 19.62
N ARG A 156 -26.61 0.75 18.33
CA ARG A 156 -27.40 -0.05 17.40
C ARG A 156 -26.78 -1.43 17.13
N LEU A 157 -25.46 -1.53 16.96
CA LEU A 157 -24.77 -2.81 16.79
C LEU A 157 -24.90 -3.67 18.05
N THR A 158 -24.66 -3.09 19.22
CA THR A 158 -24.78 -3.81 20.50
C THR A 158 -26.22 -4.27 20.74
N GLY A 159 -27.21 -3.46 20.37
CA GLY A 159 -28.63 -3.84 20.35
C GLY A 159 -28.96 -5.01 19.41
N MET A 160 -28.16 -5.24 18.37
CA MET A 160 -28.25 -6.41 17.47
C MET A 160 -27.45 -7.62 17.98
N GLY A 161 -26.87 -7.56 19.18
CA GLY A 161 -26.12 -8.64 19.79
C GLY A 161 -24.65 -8.70 19.38
N TRP A 162 -24.13 -7.65 18.74
CA TRP A 162 -22.68 -7.51 18.56
C TRP A 162 -21.99 -7.25 19.89
N VAL A 163 -20.78 -7.79 20.04
CA VAL A 163 -20.00 -7.68 21.27
C VAL A 163 -18.63 -7.06 20.97
N GLU A 164 -18.20 -6.12 21.81
CA GLU A 164 -16.82 -5.63 21.77
C GLU A 164 -15.89 -6.74 22.27
N VAL A 165 -14.89 -7.09 21.46
CA VAL A 165 -13.91 -8.15 21.72
C VAL A 165 -12.49 -7.62 21.89
N SER A 166 -12.29 -6.30 21.74
CA SER A 166 -11.05 -5.56 22.03
C SER A 166 -10.87 -5.27 23.53
N VAL A 167 -11.11 -6.27 24.39
CA VAL A 167 -11.05 -6.13 25.85
C VAL A 167 -10.01 -7.06 26.47
N ASP A 168 -9.41 -6.63 27.58
CA ASP A 168 -8.44 -7.40 28.36
C ASP A 168 -9.09 -8.59 29.11
N ALA A 169 -8.29 -9.31 29.90
CA ALA A 169 -8.74 -10.46 30.67
C ALA A 169 -9.76 -10.12 31.78
N ASP A 170 -9.78 -8.86 32.23
CA ASP A 170 -10.72 -8.34 33.22
C ASP A 170 -11.97 -7.73 32.55
N GLY A 171 -12.01 -7.68 31.21
CA GLY A 171 -13.10 -7.13 30.42
C GLY A 171 -13.03 -5.61 30.21
N ASN A 172 -11.89 -4.98 30.48
CA ASN A 172 -11.69 -3.55 30.21
C ASN A 172 -11.27 -3.34 28.76
N PRO A 173 -11.76 -2.28 28.08
CA PRO A 173 -11.26 -1.90 26.76
C PRO A 173 -9.74 -1.67 26.76
N LEU A 174 -9.04 -2.19 25.76
CA LEU A 174 -7.60 -1.94 25.62
C LEU A 174 -7.36 -0.51 25.17
N ALA A 175 -6.46 0.18 25.88
CA ALA A 175 -5.91 1.45 25.44
C ALA A 175 -4.93 1.20 24.29
N THR A 176 -5.10 1.94 23.20
CA THR A 176 -4.34 1.73 21.96
C THR A 176 -3.73 3.00 21.43
N SER A 177 -3.93 4.13 22.10
CA SER A 177 -3.31 5.39 21.71
C SER A 177 -2.23 5.75 22.72
N SER A 178 -1.24 6.51 22.26
CA SER A 178 -0.18 7.13 23.07
C SER A 178 -0.64 7.99 24.26
N HIS A 179 -1.96 8.18 24.40
CA HIS A 179 -2.61 8.93 25.48
C HIS A 179 -3.48 8.05 26.38
N ASP A 180 -3.27 6.73 26.36
CA ASP A 180 -4.00 5.72 27.15
C ASP A 180 -5.52 5.67 26.86
N ASN A 181 -5.98 6.13 25.69
CA ASN A 181 -7.39 6.03 25.30
C ASN A 181 -7.68 4.74 24.53
N ALA A 182 -8.81 4.11 24.82
CA ALA A 182 -9.33 2.92 24.14
C ALA A 182 -10.22 3.28 22.94
N ILE A 183 -9.60 3.87 21.91
CA ILE A 183 -10.31 4.40 20.72
C ILE A 183 -10.28 3.48 19.51
N ASP A 184 -9.36 2.52 19.47
CA ASP A 184 -9.40 1.43 18.49
C ASP A 184 -10.20 0.27 19.07
N LYS A 185 -11.18 -0.22 18.31
CA LYS A 185 -12.13 -1.23 18.79
C LYS A 185 -12.33 -2.33 17.78
N VAL A 186 -12.72 -3.50 18.29
CA VAL A 186 -13.14 -4.64 17.48
C VAL A 186 -14.47 -5.15 18.00
N TYR A 187 -15.47 -5.20 17.14
CA TYR A 187 -16.79 -5.77 17.40
C TYR A 187 -16.97 -7.05 16.61
N ALA A 188 -17.52 -8.07 17.26
CA ALA A 188 -17.85 -9.36 16.68
C ALA A 188 -19.36 -9.50 16.57
N SER A 189 -19.85 -9.92 15.40
CA SER A 189 -21.26 -10.26 15.21
C SER A 189 -21.64 -11.50 16.01
N PRO A 190 -22.94 -11.75 16.21
CA PRO A 190 -23.40 -13.07 16.59
C PRO A 190 -22.79 -14.13 15.66
N GLY A 191 -22.32 -15.24 16.23
CA GLY A 191 -21.63 -16.30 15.48
C GLY A 191 -20.11 -16.19 15.46
N VAL A 192 -19.52 -15.07 15.87
CA VAL A 192 -18.08 -14.92 16.10
C VAL A 192 -17.85 -14.82 17.61
N VAL A 193 -16.92 -15.61 18.13
CA VAL A 193 -16.58 -15.65 19.56
C VAL A 193 -15.10 -15.40 19.77
N ALA A 194 -14.76 -14.59 20.77
CA ALA A 194 -13.39 -14.46 21.24
C ALA A 194 -12.95 -15.75 21.93
N THR A 195 -11.76 -16.26 21.57
CA THR A 195 -11.17 -17.47 22.16
C THR A 195 -10.18 -17.15 23.28
N GLY A 196 -9.96 -15.87 23.57
CA GLY A 196 -9.09 -15.35 24.62
C GLY A 196 -9.25 -13.85 24.77
N PRO A 197 -8.58 -13.24 25.77
CA PRO A 197 -8.52 -11.78 25.89
C PRO A 197 -7.82 -11.17 24.68
N ALA A 198 -8.13 -9.91 24.40
CA ALA A 198 -7.36 -9.12 23.45
C ALA A 198 -5.96 -8.83 24.02
N GLU A 199 -5.00 -8.69 23.13
CA GLU A 199 -3.61 -8.36 23.45
C GLU A 199 -3.19 -7.09 22.72
N GLU A 200 -2.50 -6.21 23.43
CA GLU A 200 -1.84 -5.04 22.86
C GLU A 200 -0.53 -5.47 22.19
N VAL A 201 -0.24 -4.90 21.02
CA VAL A 201 0.99 -5.13 20.28
C VAL A 201 1.62 -3.78 19.93
N ASP A 202 2.88 -3.63 20.29
CA ASP A 202 3.68 -2.42 20.02
C ASP A 202 3.50 -1.95 18.57
N GLY A 203 2.94 -0.74 18.43
CA GLY A 203 2.66 -0.08 17.15
C GLY A 203 3.92 0.46 16.45
N GLY A 204 5.08 0.40 17.10
CA GLY A 204 6.36 0.84 16.57
C GLY A 204 6.41 2.37 16.36
N PRO A 205 6.51 2.87 15.11
CA PRO A 205 6.56 4.31 14.85
C PRO A 205 5.18 5.01 14.89
N SER A 206 4.09 4.23 15.03
CA SER A 206 2.72 4.74 15.15
C SER A 206 2.50 5.38 16.52
N ASP A 207 1.62 6.37 16.61
CA ASP A 207 1.09 6.89 17.88
C ASP A 207 -0.08 6.06 18.42
N HIS A 208 -0.42 4.98 17.72
CA HIS A 208 -1.34 3.93 18.13
C HIS A 208 -0.65 2.56 18.18
N ASP A 209 -0.90 1.81 19.25
CA ASP A 209 -0.60 0.40 19.41
C ASP A 209 -1.66 -0.47 18.71
N GLY A 210 -1.24 -1.64 18.24
CA GLY A 210 -2.12 -2.62 17.62
C GLY A 210 -2.93 -3.40 18.65
N ILE A 211 -4.12 -3.86 18.26
CA ILE A 211 -4.89 -4.87 19.02
C ILE A 211 -4.88 -6.19 18.26
N VAL A 212 -4.54 -7.26 18.96
CA VAL A 212 -4.74 -8.63 18.50
C VAL A 212 -5.92 -9.25 19.25
N VAL A 213 -6.90 -9.73 18.48
CA VAL A 213 -8.01 -10.54 19.01
C VAL A 213 -7.97 -11.93 18.41
N ASN A 214 -8.10 -12.94 19.26
CA ASN A 214 -8.22 -14.33 18.81
C ASN A 214 -9.70 -14.68 18.71
N LEU A 215 -10.15 -15.04 17.51
CA LEU A 215 -11.57 -15.24 17.20
C LEU A 215 -11.81 -16.63 16.60
N ALA A 216 -13.00 -17.16 16.84
CA ALA A 216 -13.51 -18.37 16.20
C ALA A 216 -14.94 -18.16 15.70
N ILE A 217 -15.27 -18.79 14.58
CA ILE A 217 -16.66 -18.89 14.12
C ILE A 217 -17.32 -20.04 14.90
N ALA A 218 -18.48 -19.76 15.49
CA ALA A 218 -19.22 -20.71 16.30
C ALA A 218 -19.58 -21.97 15.48
N PRO A 219 -19.38 -23.19 16.00
CA PRO A 219 -19.56 -24.45 15.25
C PRO A 219 -20.98 -24.71 14.70
N ALA A 220 -21.98 -23.94 15.15
CA ALA A 220 -23.39 -24.09 14.77
C ALA A 220 -23.93 -22.86 14.02
N TRP A 221 -23.06 -21.99 13.51
CA TRP A 221 -23.49 -20.90 12.64
C TRP A 221 -23.98 -21.48 11.30
N PRO A 222 -25.24 -21.23 10.91
CA PRO A 222 -25.88 -21.87 9.76
C PRO A 222 -25.29 -21.46 8.40
#